data_AF-A0A3C1VSK6-F1
#
_entry.id   AF-A0A3C1VSK6-F1
#
_cell.length_a   1.000
_cell.length_b   1.000
_cell.length_c   1.000
_cell.angle_alpha   90.00
_cell.angle_beta   90.00
_cell.angle_gamma   90.00
#
_symmetry.space_group_name_H-M   'P 1'
#
loop_
_entity.id
_entity.type
_entity.pdbx_description
1 polymer ?
#
loop_
_entity_poly.entity_id
_entity_poly.type
_entity_poly.pdbx_seq_one_letter_code
_entity_poly.pdbx_strand_id
1 'polypeptide(L)'
;MRKTDKSLGRRQFLGNGLVLAAGSLLPPLSLAQARRVERVGLQLYTLRNELSQDFEGTLAKVAELGYREMEFAGYFNRSAREIRQVLDDNGMSSPAAHI
;
A
#
# COMPACT_ATOMS: atom_id res chain seq x y z
N MET A 1 -18.05 -56.95 -23.92
CA MET A 1 -17.74 -55.61 -23.37
C MET A 1 -16.23 -55.41 -23.42
N ARG A 2 -15.70 -54.65 -24.40
CA ARG A 2 -14.27 -54.22 -24.40
C ARG A 2 -14.25 -52.71 -24.50
N LYS A 3 -13.72 -52.05 -23.46
CA LYS A 3 -13.49 -50.60 -23.42
C LYS A 3 -12.36 -50.30 -24.41
N THR A 4 -12.63 -49.47 -25.42
CA THR A 4 -11.58 -48.89 -26.28
C THR A 4 -10.80 -47.87 -25.46
N ASP A 5 -9.53 -48.18 -25.18
CA ASP A 5 -8.60 -47.25 -24.57
C ASP A 5 -8.28 -46.13 -25.58
N LYS A 6 -8.52 -44.87 -25.20
CA LYS A 6 -8.22 -43.72 -26.07
C LYS A 6 -6.72 -43.44 -25.96
N SER A 7 -5.89 -44.19 -26.69
CA SER A 7 -4.45 -43.92 -26.73
C SER A 7 -4.18 -42.62 -27.51
N LEU A 8 -3.37 -41.73 -26.93
CA LEU A 8 -2.96 -40.49 -27.56
C LEU A 8 -2.12 -40.81 -28.81
N GLY A 9 -2.54 -40.31 -29.97
CA GLY A 9 -1.85 -40.57 -31.23
C GLY A 9 -0.48 -39.88 -31.28
N ARG A 10 0.51 -40.48 -31.96
CA ARG A 10 1.88 -39.93 -32.11
C ARG A 10 1.91 -38.47 -32.55
N ARG A 11 0.97 -38.07 -33.42
CA ARG A 11 0.82 -36.68 -33.89
C ARG A 11 0.32 -35.73 -32.80
N GLN A 12 -0.60 -36.20 -31.95
CA GLN A 12 -1.07 -35.44 -30.79
C GLN A 12 0.02 -35.33 -29.73
N PHE A 13 0.82 -36.38 -29.53
CA PHE A 13 1.97 -36.34 -28.62
C PHE A 13 3.02 -35.32 -29.07
N LEU A 14 3.41 -35.34 -30.36
CA LEU A 14 4.35 -34.37 -30.91
C LEU A 14 3.79 -32.93 -30.89
N GLY A 15 2.50 -32.76 -31.20
CA GLY A 15 1.84 -31.45 -31.12
C GLY A 15 1.82 -30.89 -29.71
N ASN A 16 1.43 -31.71 -28.72
CA ASN A 16 1.34 -31.27 -27.32
C ASN A 16 2.73 -31.02 -26.71
N GLY A 17 3.75 -31.80 -27.09
CA GLY A 17 5.13 -31.59 -26.62
C GLY A 17 5.73 -30.28 -27.11
N LEU A 18 5.41 -29.85 -28.33
CA LEU A 18 5.90 -28.59 -28.90
C LEU A 18 5.32 -27.35 -28.20
N VAL A 19 4.04 -27.41 -27.80
CA VAL A 19 3.37 -26.32 -27.06
C VAL A 19 3.97 -26.14 -25.67
N LEU A 20 4.27 -27.23 -24.96
CA LEU A 20 4.89 -27.17 -23.63
C LEU A 20 6.31 -26.62 -23.67
N ALA A 21 7.12 -27.03 -24.67
CA ALA A 21 8.49 -26.53 -24.83
C ALA A 21 8.53 -25.03 -25.17
N ALA A 22 7.60 -24.54 -26.01
CA ALA A 22 7.49 -23.11 -26.31
C ALA A 22 7.14 -22.27 -25.07
N GLY A 23 6.30 -22.79 -24.17
CA GLY A 23 5.94 -22.11 -22.92
C GLY A 23 7.10 -21.99 -21.93
N SER A 24 8.03 -22.96 -21.91
CA SER A 24 9.20 -22.95 -21.02
C SER A 24 10.33 -21.97 -21.39
N LEU A 25 10.31 -21.45 -22.63
CA LEU A 25 11.28 -20.45 -23.10
C LEU A 25 10.83 -19.01 -22.82
N LEU A 26 9.58 -18.82 -22.38
CA LEU A 26 9.14 -17.52 -21.89
C LEU A 26 9.76 -17.31 -20.51
N PRO A 27 10.54 -16.23 -20.30
CA PRO A 27 10.98 -15.88 -18.95
C PRO A 27 9.74 -15.78 -18.07
N PRO A 28 9.81 -16.20 -16.78
CA PRO A 28 8.68 -15.99 -15.88
C PRO A 28 8.34 -14.50 -15.96
N LEU A 29 7.10 -14.20 -16.34
CA LEU A 29 6.58 -12.84 -16.29
C LEU A 29 6.64 -12.43 -14.83
N SER A 30 7.75 -11.82 -14.44
CA SER A 30 7.92 -11.19 -13.15
C SER A 30 7.00 -9.98 -13.20
N LEU A 31 5.78 -10.16 -12.71
CA LEU A 31 4.89 -9.04 -12.45
C LEU A 31 5.62 -8.19 -11.42
N ALA A 32 6.20 -7.08 -11.87
CA ALA A 32 6.68 -6.06 -10.95
C ALA A 32 5.52 -5.78 -9.99
N GLN A 33 5.75 -5.94 -8.69
CA GLN A 33 4.76 -5.59 -7.69
C GLN A 33 4.47 -4.11 -7.84
N ALA A 34 3.38 -3.77 -8.53
CA ALA A 34 2.85 -2.42 -8.62
C ALA A 34 2.14 -2.07 -7.31
N ARG A 35 2.83 -2.28 -6.18
CA ARG A 35 2.29 -1.95 -4.86
C ARG A 35 2.28 -0.44 -4.76
N ARG A 36 1.09 0.13 -4.94
CA ARG A 36 0.84 1.54 -4.69
C ARG A 36 0.68 1.74 -3.19
N VAL A 37 1.31 2.79 -2.67
CA VAL A 37 1.05 3.27 -1.32
C VAL A 37 -0.19 4.14 -1.42
N GLU A 38 -1.31 3.66 -0.88
CA GLU A 38 -2.59 4.37 -0.96
C GLU A 38 -2.65 5.59 -0.02
N ARG A 39 -1.95 5.50 1.12
CA ARG A 39 -1.95 6.54 2.16
C ARG A 39 -0.51 6.78 2.60
N VAL A 40 -0.05 8.01 2.44
CA VAL A 40 1.29 8.43 2.86
C VAL A 40 1.16 9.08 4.24
N GLY A 41 1.87 8.50 5.21
CA GLY A 41 1.96 9.02 6.57
C GLY A 41 3.12 10.01 6.73
N LEU A 42 2.96 10.98 7.63
CA LEU A 42 4.01 11.93 8.03
C LEU A 42 4.32 11.81 9.53
N GLN A 43 5.58 11.55 9.86
CA GLN A 43 6.09 11.63 11.23
C GLN A 43 6.32 13.11 11.60
N LEU A 44 5.51 13.59 12.55
CA LEU A 44 5.36 15.01 12.88
C LEU A 44 6.57 15.61 13.62
N TYR A 45 7.49 14.78 14.13
CA TYR A 45 8.76 15.28 14.67
C TYR A 45 9.56 16.13 13.65
N THR A 46 9.38 15.84 12.35
CA THR A 46 9.96 16.62 11.25
C THR A 46 9.53 18.09 11.28
N LEU A 47 8.31 18.36 11.76
CA LEU A 47 7.68 19.69 11.84
C LEU A 47 7.56 20.21 13.28
N ARG A 48 8.38 19.70 14.20
CA ARG A 48 8.25 20.01 15.64
C ARG A 48 8.34 21.52 15.94
N ASN A 49 9.10 22.27 15.16
CA ASN A 49 9.30 23.70 15.40
C ASN A 49 8.04 24.49 14.99
N GLU A 50 7.48 24.15 13.84
CA GLU A 50 6.26 24.71 13.27
C GLU A 50 5.07 24.37 14.16
N LEU A 51 4.95 23.10 14.58
CA LEU A 51 3.91 22.64 15.51
C LEU A 51 4.00 23.29 16.90
N SER A 52 5.21 23.64 17.35
CA SER A 52 5.39 24.38 18.61
C SER A 52 4.94 25.84 18.52
N GLN A 53 4.92 26.41 17.31
CA GLN A 53 4.52 27.80 17.07
C GLN A 53 3.01 27.91 16.75
N ASP A 54 2.52 27.05 15.88
CA ASP A 54 1.14 27.04 15.38
C ASP A 54 0.75 25.60 15.00
N PHE A 55 0.16 24.88 15.96
CA PHE A 55 -0.16 23.48 15.79
C PHE A 55 -1.31 23.27 14.80
N GLU A 56 -2.44 23.96 15.01
CA GLU A 56 -3.63 23.83 14.17
C GLU A 56 -3.35 24.29 12.74
N GLY A 57 -2.69 25.44 12.56
CA GLY A 57 -2.36 25.95 11.23
C GLY A 57 -1.30 25.12 10.51
N THR A 58 -0.35 24.52 11.23
CA THR A 58 0.61 23.58 10.63
C THR A 58 -0.09 22.32 10.13
N LEU A 59 -0.98 21.72 10.94
CA LEU A 59 -1.72 20.53 10.54
C LEU A 59 -2.68 20.79 9.37
N ALA A 60 -3.34 21.95 9.34
CA ALA A 60 -4.17 22.35 8.21
C ALA A 60 -3.36 22.42 6.91
N LYS A 61 -2.18 23.06 6.93
CA LYS A 61 -1.28 23.12 5.76
C LYS A 61 -0.81 21.72 5.32
N VAL A 62 -0.49 20.84 6.27
CA VAL A 62 -0.11 19.45 5.96
C VAL A 62 -1.27 18.71 5.27
N ALA A 63 -2.51 18.93 5.70
CA ALA A 63 -3.69 18.38 5.05
C ALA A 63 -3.90 18.97 3.64
N GLU A 64 -3.69 20.27 3.45
CA GLU A 64 -3.74 20.94 2.13
C GLU A 64 -2.70 20.37 1.15
N LEU A 65 -1.51 20.00 1.65
CA LEU A 65 -0.46 19.34 0.87
C LEU A 65 -0.81 17.89 0.46
N GLY A 66 -1.90 17.33 0.99
CA GLY A 66 -2.42 16.01 0.61
C GLY A 66 -2.06 14.87 1.56
N TYR A 67 -1.36 15.13 2.67
CA TYR A 67 -1.13 14.11 3.69
C TYR A 67 -2.42 13.80 4.44
N ARG A 68 -2.62 12.53 4.80
CA ARG A 68 -3.85 12.03 5.45
C ARG A 68 -3.59 11.20 6.69
N GLU A 69 -2.36 10.73 6.86
CA GLU A 69 -1.95 9.96 8.03
C GLU A 69 -0.80 10.66 8.74
N MET A 70 -0.86 10.72 10.07
CA MET A 70 0.13 11.36 10.91
C MET A 70 0.67 10.36 11.93
N GLU A 71 1.94 10.52 12.28
CA GLU A 71 2.50 9.92 13.48
C GLU A 71 2.89 11.06 14.41
N PHE A 72 2.29 11.11 15.60
CA PHE A 72 2.59 12.15 16.58
C PHE A 72 3.91 11.88 17.30
N ALA A 73 4.59 12.95 17.71
CA ALA A 73 5.72 12.91 18.63
C ALA A 73 5.36 13.77 19.86
N GLY A 74 4.62 13.17 20.79
CA GLY A 74 3.88 13.88 21.83
C GLY A 74 2.68 14.68 21.29
N TYR A 75 1.87 15.23 22.22
CA TYR A 75 0.63 15.94 21.89
C TYR A 75 0.68 17.46 22.08
N PHE A 76 1.86 18.03 22.31
CA PHE A 76 2.03 19.50 22.42
C PHE A 76 1.03 20.13 23.42
N ASN A 77 0.90 19.51 24.61
CA ASN A 77 -0.03 19.90 25.68
C ASN A 77 -1.53 19.79 25.34
N ARG A 78 -1.91 19.08 24.28
CA ARG A 78 -3.31 18.81 23.94
C ARG A 78 -3.77 17.47 24.52
N SER A 79 -5.04 17.43 24.89
CA SER A 79 -5.75 16.20 25.26
C SER A 79 -5.99 15.33 24.03
N ALA A 80 -6.17 14.03 24.24
CA ALA A 80 -6.54 13.10 23.17
C ALA A 80 -7.83 13.50 22.44
N ARG A 81 -8.77 14.17 23.14
CA ARG A 81 -10.02 14.69 22.55
C ARG A 81 -9.74 15.82 21.57
N GLU A 82 -8.91 16.78 21.96
CA GLU A 82 -8.53 17.90 21.09
C GLU A 82 -7.77 17.41 19.86
N ILE A 83 -6.83 16.48 20.05
CA ILE A 83 -6.13 15.83 18.92
C ILE A 83 -7.12 15.17 17.97
N ARG A 84 -8.10 14.42 18.50
CA ARG A 84 -9.12 13.78 17.68
C ARG A 84 -9.95 14.79 16.88
N GLN A 85 -10.37 15.87 17.52
CA GLN A 85 -11.14 16.93 16.86
C GLN A 85 -10.35 17.55 15.70
N VAL A 86 -9.08 17.91 15.93
CA VAL A 86 -8.23 18.50 14.89
C VAL A 86 -8.01 17.55 13.72
N LEU A 87 -7.85 16.26 13.97
CA LEU A 87 -7.76 15.25 12.90
C LEU A 87 -9.05 15.16 12.10
N ASP A 88 -10.21 15.07 12.77
CA ASP A 88 -11.51 14.97 12.12
C ASP A 88 -11.82 16.23 11.28
N ASP A 89 -11.52 17.43 11.81
CA ASP A 89 -11.73 18.71 11.12
C ASP A 89 -10.92 18.83 9.81
N ASN A 90 -9.76 18.15 9.75
CA ASN A 90 -8.86 18.17 8.59
C ASN A 90 -8.97 16.89 7.73
N GLY A 91 -9.89 15.98 8.05
CA GLY A 91 -10.03 14.69 7.33
C GLY A 91 -8.78 13.80 7.41
N MET A 92 -8.05 13.88 8.53
CA MET A 92 -6.82 13.16 8.79
C MET A 92 -7.02 12.01 9.80
N SER A 93 -6.03 11.15 9.92
CA SER A 93 -5.99 10.06 10.90
C SER A 93 -4.58 9.85 11.46
N SER A 94 -4.46 9.19 12.60
CA SER A 94 -3.17 8.92 13.24
C SER A 94 -3.02 7.44 13.59
N PRO A 95 -2.43 6.61 12.70
CA PRO A 95 -2.25 5.18 12.97
C PRO A 95 -1.18 4.88 14.02
N ALA A 96 -0.28 5.82 14.29
CA ALA A 96 0.83 5.66 15.22
C ALA A 96 1.08 6.93 16.04
N ALA A 97 1.78 6.77 17.17
CA ALA A 97 2.30 7.86 17.97
C ALA A 97 3.55 7.41 18.72
N HIS A 98 4.50 8.32 18.85
CA HIS A 98 5.65 8.24 19.72
C HIS A 98 5.36 9.15 20.93
N ILE A 99 5.39 8.57 22.13
CA ILE A 99 5.02 9.24 23.40
C ILE A 99 6.18 9.20 24.38
#